data_AF-A0A0M0G501-F1
#
_entry.id   AF-A0A0M0G501-F1
#
_cell.length_a   1.000
_cell.length_b   1.000
_cell.length_c   1.000
_cell.angle_alpha   90.00
_cell.angle_beta   90.00
_cell.angle_gamma   90.00
#
_symmetry.space_group_name_H-M   'P 1'
#
loop_
_entity.id
_entity.type
_entity.pdbx_description
1 polymer ?
#
loop_
_entity_poly.entity_id
_entity_poly.type
_entity_poly.pdbx_seq_one_letter_code
_entity_poly.pdbx_strand_id
1 'polypeptide(L)'
;MFAIAKREFFQLFKGFKSIAIILMLLVPTYYFAKFSSMFESALELTPDEADMAHSAGLLVVMIVFGQLFVMGLSHDTMNREMHERTMRFLLTRTSRKSIVAGKFLGILAFWFACITVSHVIIAIFSHRFDAFTFFQLMGLIACQVAFTVLLSTVVAVPALTMFMSIIAGILLPILGYWLAYTSNPWFSWMKYVDPNYYLVREDYTFLLMYVDAFILLLLSYVFFRRRGC
;
A
#
# COMPACT_ATOMS: atom_id res chain seq x y z
N MET A 1 10.29 -6.05 -18.69
CA MET A 1 9.35 -5.59 -17.65
C MET A 1 8.50 -6.72 -17.06
N PHE A 2 7.68 -7.39 -17.88
CA PHE A 2 6.76 -8.44 -17.40
C PHE A 2 7.43 -9.57 -16.61
N ALA A 3 8.58 -10.07 -17.06
CA ALA A 3 9.32 -11.11 -16.35
C ALA A 3 9.78 -10.68 -14.94
N ILE A 4 10.13 -9.40 -14.75
CA ILE A 4 10.50 -8.84 -13.44
C ILE A 4 9.26 -8.77 -12.56
N ALA A 5 8.16 -8.20 -13.07
CA ALA A 5 6.91 -8.12 -12.33
C ALA A 5 6.40 -9.50 -11.88
N LYS A 6 6.42 -10.49 -12.80
CA LYS A 6 6.05 -11.88 -12.49
C LYS A 6 6.94 -12.46 -11.39
N ARG A 7 8.25 -12.26 -11.46
CA ARG A 7 9.18 -12.75 -10.44
C ARG A 7 8.88 -12.15 -9.08
N GLU A 8 8.73 -10.83 -9.00
CA GLU A 8 8.44 -10.11 -7.75
C GLU A 8 7.11 -10.56 -7.14
N PHE A 9 6.06 -10.65 -7.96
CA PHE A 9 4.75 -11.16 -7.55
C PHE A 9 4.84 -12.53 -6.87
N PHE A 10 5.44 -13.53 -7.55
CA PHE A 10 5.56 -14.88 -7.00
C PHE A 10 6.54 -14.97 -5.83
N GLN A 11 7.55 -14.09 -5.79
CA GLN A 11 8.49 -14.06 -4.68
C GLN A 11 7.81 -13.60 -3.39
N LEU A 12 6.89 -12.64 -3.48
CA LEU A 12 6.12 -12.16 -2.33
C LEU A 12 5.24 -13.27 -1.73
N PHE A 13 4.69 -14.20 -2.52
CA PHE A 13 3.88 -15.30 -1.96
C PHE A 13 4.67 -16.39 -1.21
N LYS A 14 6.00 -16.46 -1.36
CA LYS A 14 6.80 -17.58 -0.81
C LYS A 14 7.25 -17.38 0.64
N GLY A 15 7.23 -16.14 1.14
CA GLY A 15 7.76 -15.81 2.47
C GLY A 15 6.76 -16.05 3.59
N PHE A 16 7.23 -16.58 4.73
CA PHE A 16 6.42 -16.68 5.96
C PHE A 16 5.82 -15.31 6.37
N LYS A 17 6.61 -14.23 6.24
CA LYS A 17 6.16 -12.85 6.52
C LYS A 17 4.91 -12.48 5.71
N SER A 18 4.88 -12.86 4.43
CA SER A 18 3.76 -12.55 3.54
C SER A 18 2.52 -13.37 3.88
N ILE A 19 2.70 -14.64 4.23
CA ILE A 19 1.59 -15.49 4.69
C ILE A 19 0.99 -14.92 5.98
N ALA A 20 1.83 -14.50 6.92
CA ALA A 20 1.37 -13.86 8.15
C ALA A 20 0.58 -12.57 7.89
N ILE A 21 1.05 -11.72 6.97
CA ILE A 21 0.35 -10.49 6.57
C ILE A 21 -0.98 -10.79 5.85
N ILE A 22 -1.00 -11.78 4.95
CA ILE A 22 -2.24 -12.21 4.29
C ILE A 22 -3.26 -12.67 5.35
N LEU A 23 -2.84 -13.46 6.34
CA LEU A 23 -3.72 -13.88 7.42
C LEU A 23 -4.20 -12.70 8.28
N MET A 24 -3.30 -11.77 8.64
CA MET A 24 -3.65 -10.56 9.38
C MET A 24 -4.61 -9.65 8.61
N LEU A 25 -4.69 -9.77 7.29
CA LEU A 25 -5.61 -9.01 6.46
C LEU A 25 -6.95 -9.76 6.30
N LEU A 26 -6.91 -11.05 5.96
CA LEU A 26 -8.11 -11.85 5.69
C LEU A 26 -8.90 -12.19 6.96
N VAL A 27 -8.25 -12.45 8.09
CA VAL A 27 -8.93 -12.85 9.32
C VAL A 27 -9.81 -11.72 9.86
N PRO A 28 -9.32 -10.49 10.10
CA PRO A 28 -10.18 -9.39 10.52
C PRO A 28 -11.26 -9.09 9.47
N THR A 29 -10.92 -9.10 8.19
CA THR A 29 -11.90 -8.88 7.11
C THR A 29 -13.06 -9.87 7.20
N TYR A 30 -12.78 -11.17 7.39
CA TYR A 30 -13.80 -12.19 7.56
C TYR A 30 -14.67 -11.96 8.79
N TYR A 31 -14.06 -11.67 9.95
CA TYR A 31 -14.81 -11.48 11.19
C TYR A 31 -15.70 -10.23 11.15
N PHE A 32 -15.18 -9.10 10.67
CA PHE A 32 -15.98 -7.87 10.53
C PHE A 32 -17.10 -8.04 9.52
N ALA A 33 -16.85 -8.68 8.38
CA ALA A 33 -17.88 -8.91 7.36
C ALA A 33 -18.99 -9.86 7.85
N LYS A 34 -18.65 -10.90 8.62
CA LYS A 34 -19.62 -11.89 9.13
C LYS A 34 -20.46 -11.38 10.29
N PHE A 35 -19.87 -10.58 11.17
CA PHE A 35 -20.51 -10.10 12.40
C PHE A 35 -20.94 -8.63 12.29
N SER A 36 -21.06 -8.07 11.07
CA SER A 36 -21.42 -6.66 10.84
C SER A 36 -22.72 -6.27 11.54
N SER A 37 -23.75 -7.11 11.48
CA SER A 37 -25.06 -6.85 12.10
C SER A 37 -24.97 -6.72 13.62
N MET A 38 -24.03 -7.43 14.25
CA MET A 38 -23.76 -7.28 15.68
C MET A 38 -23.11 -5.92 15.95
N PHE A 39 -22.17 -5.48 15.11
CA PHE A 39 -21.54 -4.17 15.23
C PHE A 39 -22.52 -3.02 14.97
N GLU A 40 -23.37 -3.14 13.96
CA GLU A 40 -24.47 -2.19 13.68
C GLU A 40 -25.36 -2.01 14.89
N SER A 41 -25.81 -3.12 15.50
CA SER A 41 -26.66 -3.08 16.70
C SER A 41 -25.97 -2.56 17.95
N ALA A 42 -24.65 -2.78 18.09
CA ALA A 42 -23.89 -2.40 19.27
C ALA A 42 -23.43 -0.94 19.25
N LEU A 43 -23.26 -0.37 18.05
CA LEU A 43 -22.76 1.00 17.84
C LEU A 43 -23.87 1.99 17.45
N GLU A 44 -25.13 1.54 17.36
CA GLU A 44 -26.27 2.36 16.92
C GLU A 44 -25.96 3.10 15.59
N LEU A 45 -25.34 2.40 14.65
CA LEU A 45 -24.88 3.00 13.39
C LEU A 45 -26.06 3.53 12.57
N THR A 46 -25.86 4.69 11.94
CA THR A 46 -26.82 5.18 10.94
C THR A 46 -26.88 4.25 9.72
N PRO A 47 -27.96 4.29 8.92
CA PRO A 47 -28.11 3.42 7.74
C PRO A 47 -26.94 3.49 6.75
N ASP A 48 -26.33 4.67 6.60
CA ASP A 48 -25.17 4.88 5.72
C ASP A 48 -23.88 4.27 6.33
N GLU A 49 -23.72 4.36 7.66
CA GLU A 49 -22.59 3.76 8.38
C GLU A 49 -22.70 2.22 8.47
N ALA A 50 -23.93 1.70 8.45
CA ALA A 50 -24.20 0.26 8.42
C ALA A 50 -23.70 -0.39 7.12
N ASP A 51 -23.87 0.27 5.97
CA ASP A 51 -23.32 -0.21 4.69
C ASP A 51 -21.78 -0.28 4.70
N MET A 52 -21.11 0.61 5.47
CA MET A 52 -19.66 0.58 5.65
C MET A 52 -19.18 -0.47 6.67
N ALA A 53 -20.05 -0.97 7.54
CA ALA A 53 -19.67 -1.85 8.66
C ALA A 53 -19.01 -3.15 8.18
N HIS A 54 -19.45 -3.69 7.05
CA HIS A 54 -18.87 -4.91 6.46
C HIS A 54 -17.42 -4.71 5.99
N SER A 55 -17.07 -3.51 5.50
CA SER A 55 -15.74 -3.17 4.97
C SER A 55 -14.81 -2.57 6.03
N ALA A 56 -15.34 -2.22 7.22
CA ALA A 56 -14.61 -1.57 8.29
C ALA A 56 -13.34 -2.33 8.71
N GLY A 57 -13.41 -3.66 8.80
CA GLY A 57 -12.25 -4.48 9.17
C GLY A 57 -11.09 -4.33 8.18
N LEU A 58 -11.37 -4.34 6.88
CA LEU A 58 -10.35 -4.15 5.85
C LEU A 58 -9.80 -2.71 5.86
N LEU A 59 -10.69 -1.71 5.98
CA LEU A 59 -10.30 -0.30 6.01
C LEU A 59 -9.40 0.01 7.22
N VAL A 60 -9.78 -0.41 8.42
CA VAL A 60 -8.98 -0.18 9.64
C VAL A 60 -7.61 -0.82 9.52
N VAL A 61 -7.53 -2.07 9.05
CA VAL A 61 -6.25 -2.75 8.84
C VAL A 61 -5.38 -2.02 7.82
N MET A 62 -5.96 -1.55 6.71
CA MET A 62 -5.21 -0.85 5.67
C MET A 62 -4.75 0.55 6.06
N ILE A 63 -5.56 1.30 6.81
CA ILE A 63 -5.20 2.64 7.30
C ILE A 63 -4.08 2.54 8.34
N VAL A 64 -4.23 1.64 9.31
CA VAL A 64 -3.30 1.56 10.46
C VAL A 64 -2.05 0.77 10.11
N PHE A 65 -2.20 -0.38 9.46
CA PHE A 65 -1.10 -1.31 9.21
C PHE A 65 -0.69 -1.43 7.74
N GLY A 66 -1.45 -0.88 6.80
CA GLY A 66 -1.16 -1.01 5.37
C GLY A 66 0.24 -0.53 5.01
N GLN A 67 0.63 0.68 5.46
CA GLN A 67 1.97 1.21 5.22
C GLN A 67 3.04 0.28 5.80
N LEU A 68 2.86 -0.20 7.03
CA LEU A 68 3.80 -1.10 7.69
C LEU A 68 3.93 -2.43 6.95
N PHE A 69 2.82 -3.00 6.45
CA PHE A 69 2.84 -4.26 5.72
C PHE A 69 3.50 -4.11 4.34
N VAL A 70 3.16 -3.07 3.58
CA VAL A 70 3.75 -2.81 2.26
C VAL A 70 5.25 -2.62 2.39
N MET A 71 5.70 -1.75 3.30
CA MET A 71 7.12 -1.52 3.49
C MET A 71 7.82 -2.74 4.13
N GLY A 72 7.21 -3.40 5.10
CA GLY A 72 7.77 -4.58 5.75
C GLY A 72 8.10 -5.71 4.76
N LEU A 73 7.27 -5.88 3.73
CA LEU A 73 7.46 -6.88 2.68
C LEU A 73 8.40 -6.44 1.56
N SER A 74 8.43 -5.14 1.24
CA SER A 74 9.04 -4.65 -0.01
C SER A 74 10.13 -3.58 0.17
N HIS A 75 10.52 -3.23 1.40
CA HIS A 75 11.52 -2.19 1.70
C HIS A 75 12.86 -2.41 1.00
N ASP A 76 13.25 -3.66 0.74
CA ASP A 76 14.53 -4.02 0.17
C ASP A 76 14.48 -4.33 -1.34
N THR A 77 13.37 -4.05 -2.02
CA THR A 77 13.13 -4.48 -3.41
C THR A 77 14.20 -4.01 -4.41
N MET A 78 14.74 -2.80 -4.25
CA MET A 78 15.79 -2.25 -5.13
C MET A 78 17.18 -2.40 -4.51
N ASN A 79 17.33 -2.00 -3.24
CA ASN A 79 18.65 -1.95 -2.64
C ASN A 79 19.26 -3.32 -2.34
N ARG A 80 18.47 -4.40 -2.17
CA ARG A 80 19.02 -5.76 -2.04
C ARG A 80 19.85 -6.12 -3.26
N GLU A 81 19.30 -5.88 -4.45
CA GLU A 81 19.99 -6.16 -5.71
C GLU A 81 21.19 -5.24 -5.96
N MET A 82 21.13 -4.00 -5.46
CA MET A 82 22.27 -3.08 -5.50
C MET A 82 23.38 -3.54 -4.55
N HIS A 83 23.01 -3.95 -3.34
CA HIS A 83 23.93 -4.39 -2.29
C HIS A 83 24.61 -5.72 -2.65
N GLU A 84 23.87 -6.68 -3.20
CA GLU A 84 24.38 -7.96 -3.69
C GLU A 84 25.10 -7.86 -5.04
N ARG A 85 25.19 -6.67 -5.63
CA ARG A 85 25.77 -6.40 -6.98
C ARG A 85 25.09 -7.16 -8.12
N THR A 86 23.91 -7.75 -7.88
CA THR A 86 23.13 -8.47 -8.89
C THR A 86 22.41 -7.53 -9.85
N MET A 87 22.26 -6.24 -9.49
CA MET A 87 21.70 -5.19 -10.33
C MET A 87 22.42 -5.07 -11.70
N ARG A 88 23.73 -5.34 -11.76
CA ARG A 88 24.49 -5.30 -13.02
C ARG A 88 23.98 -6.31 -14.05
N PHE A 89 23.54 -7.48 -13.61
CA PHE A 89 22.97 -8.50 -14.50
C PHE A 89 21.59 -8.12 -15.04
N LEU A 90 20.84 -7.29 -14.30
CA LEU A 90 19.57 -6.77 -14.78
C LEU A 90 19.77 -5.64 -15.79
N LEU A 91 20.73 -4.76 -15.54
CA LEU A 91 21.02 -3.63 -16.42
C LEU A 91 21.57 -4.04 -17.79
N THR A 92 22.22 -5.20 -17.92
CA THR A 92 22.65 -5.73 -19.23
C THR A 92 21.50 -6.31 -20.05
N ARG A 93 20.37 -6.66 -19.42
CA ARG A 93 19.23 -7.31 -20.08
C ARG A 93 18.02 -6.40 -20.24
N THR A 94 17.93 -5.29 -19.51
CA THR A 94 16.78 -4.40 -19.55
C THR A 94 17.12 -2.97 -19.16
N SER A 95 16.23 -2.02 -19.49
CA SER A 95 16.38 -0.61 -19.15
C SER A 95 16.04 -0.34 -17.68
N ARG A 96 16.66 0.72 -17.12
CA ARG A 96 16.38 1.19 -15.75
C ARG A 96 14.89 1.47 -15.51
N LYS A 97 14.20 2.05 -16.49
CA LYS A 97 12.74 2.29 -16.45
C LYS A 97 11.96 0.99 -16.27
N SER A 98 12.31 -0.03 -17.06
CA SER A 98 11.66 -1.35 -16.97
C SER A 98 11.95 -2.07 -15.66
N ILE A 99 13.06 -1.79 -14.98
CA ILE A 99 13.36 -2.38 -13.66
C ILE A 99 12.43 -1.76 -12.62
N VAL A 100 12.41 -0.42 -12.51
CA VAL A 100 11.56 0.31 -11.56
C VAL A 100 10.09 -0.03 -11.77
N ALA A 101 9.59 0.11 -13.01
CA ALA A 101 8.20 -0.20 -13.33
C ALA A 101 7.88 -1.68 -13.13
N GLY A 102 8.81 -2.59 -13.46
CA GLY A 102 8.62 -4.02 -13.25
C GLY A 102 8.45 -4.38 -11.78
N LYS A 103 9.29 -3.81 -10.89
CA LYS A 103 9.19 -4.04 -9.44
C LYS A 103 7.93 -3.46 -8.85
N PHE A 104 7.62 -2.22 -9.19
CA PHE A 104 6.36 -1.59 -8.79
C PHE A 104 5.14 -2.43 -9.19
N LEU A 105 5.04 -2.83 -10.46
CA LEU A 105 3.91 -3.62 -10.96
C LEU A 105 3.83 -5.01 -10.32
N GLY A 106 4.95 -5.66 -10.03
CA GLY A 106 4.97 -6.95 -9.35
C GLY A 106 4.44 -6.87 -7.92
N ILE A 107 4.87 -5.86 -7.17
CA ILE A 107 4.39 -5.61 -5.80
C ILE A 107 2.92 -5.20 -5.83
N LEU A 108 2.53 -4.31 -6.75
CA LEU A 108 1.14 -3.87 -6.90
C LEU A 108 0.22 -5.03 -7.27
N ALA A 109 0.64 -5.93 -8.16
CA ALA A 109 -0.14 -7.12 -8.53
C ALA A 109 -0.34 -8.07 -7.34
N PHE A 110 0.66 -8.20 -6.45
CA PHE A 110 0.54 -9.00 -5.23
C PHE A 110 -0.56 -8.43 -4.34
N TRP A 111 -0.51 -7.13 -4.07
CA TRP A 111 -1.52 -6.46 -3.27
C TRP A 111 -2.89 -6.45 -3.94
N PHE A 112 -2.94 -6.32 -5.25
CA PHE A 112 -4.17 -6.44 -6.03
C PHE A 112 -4.85 -7.79 -5.77
N ALA A 113 -4.10 -8.89 -5.79
CA ALA A 113 -4.64 -10.21 -5.46
C ALA A 113 -5.16 -10.27 -4.02
N CYS A 114 -4.41 -9.77 -3.04
CA CYS A 114 -4.81 -9.76 -1.63
C CYS A 114 -6.11 -8.96 -1.39
N ILE A 115 -6.19 -7.75 -1.94
CA ILE A 115 -7.38 -6.88 -1.79
C ILE A 115 -8.58 -7.45 -2.53
N THR A 116 -8.37 -8.06 -3.71
CA THR A 116 -9.45 -8.71 -4.46
C THR A 116 -10.04 -9.87 -3.66
N VAL A 117 -9.20 -10.77 -3.12
CA VAL A 117 -9.67 -11.87 -2.27
C VAL A 117 -10.45 -11.34 -1.07
N SER A 118 -9.99 -10.25 -0.47
CA SER A 118 -10.64 -9.62 0.68
C SER A 118 -12.01 -9.05 0.33
N HIS A 119 -12.14 -8.36 -0.81
CA HIS A 119 -13.43 -7.86 -1.28
C HIS A 119 -14.37 -8.98 -1.70
N VAL A 120 -13.86 -10.09 -2.24
CA VAL A 120 -14.69 -11.26 -2.54
C VAL A 120 -15.28 -11.83 -1.24
N ILE A 121 -14.49 -11.92 -0.17
CA ILE A 121 -14.99 -12.34 1.15
C ILE A 121 -16.08 -11.38 1.64
N ILE A 122 -15.83 -10.06 1.59
CA ILE A 122 -16.82 -9.05 2.00
C ILE A 122 -18.11 -9.19 1.17
N ALA A 123 -18.00 -9.29 -0.15
CA ALA A 123 -19.13 -9.38 -1.07
C ALA A 123 -20.01 -10.62 -0.86
N ILE A 124 -19.43 -11.73 -0.37
CA ILE A 124 -20.20 -12.93 0.00
C ILE A 124 -21.17 -12.61 1.15
N PHE A 125 -20.77 -11.76 2.11
CA PHE A 125 -21.59 -11.43 3.28
C PHE A 125 -22.47 -10.19 3.08
N SER A 126 -21.97 -9.16 2.39
CA SER A 126 -22.72 -7.92 2.11
C SER A 126 -23.67 -8.06 0.91
N HIS A 127 -23.55 -9.15 0.13
CA HIS A 127 -24.25 -9.36 -1.14
C HIS A 127 -24.04 -8.26 -2.19
N ARG A 128 -23.05 -7.39 -2.00
CA ARG A 128 -22.73 -6.26 -2.87
C ARG A 128 -21.23 -6.13 -3.04
N PHE A 129 -20.80 -5.79 -4.25
CA PHE A 129 -19.40 -5.46 -4.52
C PHE A 129 -19.24 -3.94 -4.55
N ASP A 130 -18.58 -3.40 -3.53
CA ASP A 130 -18.23 -1.98 -3.49
C ASP A 130 -16.96 -1.72 -4.31
N ALA A 131 -17.17 -1.34 -5.56
CA ALA A 131 -16.08 -0.99 -6.47
C ALA A 131 -15.38 0.32 -6.06
N PHE A 132 -16.09 1.24 -5.40
CA PHE A 132 -15.53 2.53 -5.00
C PHE A 132 -14.45 2.31 -3.93
N THR A 133 -14.79 1.63 -2.84
CA THR A 133 -13.83 1.28 -1.77
C THR A 133 -12.66 0.45 -2.32
N PHE A 134 -12.92 -0.46 -3.26
CA PHE A 134 -11.87 -1.24 -3.91
C PHE A 134 -10.83 -0.36 -4.62
N PHE A 135 -11.27 0.58 -5.47
CA PHE A 135 -10.35 1.47 -6.18
C PHE A 135 -9.68 2.50 -5.27
N GLN A 136 -10.34 2.91 -4.19
CA GLN A 136 -9.76 3.78 -3.17
C GLN A 136 -8.60 3.10 -2.45
N LEU A 137 -8.81 1.86 -1.97
CA LEU A 137 -7.79 1.04 -1.33
C LEU A 137 -6.64 0.70 -2.29
N MET A 138 -6.95 0.46 -3.57
CA MET A 138 -5.92 0.23 -4.58
C MET A 138 -5.06 1.48 -4.82
N GLY A 139 -5.68 2.68 -4.80
CA GLY A 139 -4.98 3.96 -4.90
C GLY A 139 -4.05 4.19 -3.72
N LEU A 140 -4.55 3.93 -2.50
CA LEU A 140 -3.75 3.98 -1.29
C LEU A 140 -2.53 3.07 -1.40
N ILE A 141 -2.72 1.78 -1.71
CA ILE A 141 -1.62 0.83 -1.86
C ILE A 141 -0.64 1.26 -2.95
N ALA A 142 -1.12 1.77 -4.08
CA ALA A 142 -0.26 2.25 -5.14
C ALA A 142 0.69 3.35 -4.63
N CYS A 143 0.20 4.30 -3.83
CA CYS A 143 1.03 5.29 -3.13
C CYS A 143 2.06 4.63 -2.20
N GLN A 144 1.62 3.72 -1.34
CA GLN A 144 2.49 3.07 -0.36
C GLN A 144 3.61 2.25 -1.04
N VAL A 145 3.27 1.55 -2.12
CA VAL A 145 4.23 0.78 -2.93
C VAL A 145 5.19 1.71 -3.64
N ALA A 146 4.71 2.80 -4.26
CA ALA A 146 5.57 3.77 -4.93
C ALA A 146 6.55 4.43 -3.95
N PHE A 147 6.08 4.80 -2.76
CA PHE A 147 6.92 5.31 -1.68
C PHE A 147 7.97 4.27 -1.24
N THR A 148 7.58 3.01 -1.10
CA THR A 148 8.50 1.92 -0.73
C THR A 148 9.60 1.72 -1.77
N VAL A 149 9.23 1.72 -3.06
CA VAL A 149 10.19 1.62 -4.16
C VAL A 149 11.12 2.83 -4.17
N LEU A 150 10.59 4.05 -3.96
CA LEU A 150 11.40 5.26 -3.84
C LEU A 150 12.41 5.14 -2.68
N LEU A 151 11.97 4.78 -1.48
CA LEU A 151 12.84 4.62 -0.32
C LEU A 151 13.93 3.59 -0.57
N SER A 152 13.57 2.44 -1.16
CA SER A 152 14.51 1.39 -1.55
C SER A 152 15.52 1.86 -2.61
N THR A 153 15.13 2.77 -3.50
CA THR A 153 16.07 3.40 -4.44
C THR A 153 16.97 4.47 -3.83
N VAL A 154 16.51 5.17 -2.79
CA VAL A 154 17.24 6.29 -2.15
C VAL A 154 18.22 5.82 -1.08
N VAL A 155 17.97 4.67 -0.46
CA VAL A 155 18.83 4.13 0.61
C VAL A 155 19.57 2.90 0.09
N ALA A 156 20.91 2.95 0.07
CA ALA A 156 21.73 1.89 -0.52
C ALA A 156 21.86 0.64 0.36
N VAL A 157 21.67 0.77 1.68
CA VAL A 157 21.89 -0.33 2.65
C VAL A 157 20.55 -0.95 3.05
N PRO A 158 20.32 -2.26 2.80
CA PRO A 158 19.06 -2.94 3.14
C PRO A 158 18.68 -2.85 4.62
N ALA A 159 19.66 -2.95 5.52
CA ALA A 159 19.42 -2.82 6.97
C ALA A 159 18.85 -1.44 7.35
N LEU A 160 19.33 -0.36 6.73
CA LEU A 160 18.81 0.99 6.97
C LEU A 160 17.38 1.14 6.42
N THR A 161 17.06 0.55 5.26
CA THR A 161 15.67 0.57 4.78
C THR A 161 14.72 -0.21 5.66
N MET A 162 15.17 -1.29 6.29
CA MET A 162 14.34 -2.04 7.24
C MET A 162 13.97 -1.16 8.43
N PHE A 163 14.96 -0.49 9.03
CA PHE A 163 14.71 0.43 10.14
C PHE A 163 13.80 1.60 9.74
N MET A 164 14.11 2.26 8.62
CA MET A 164 13.31 3.36 8.09
C MET A 164 11.88 2.90 7.74
N SER A 165 11.70 1.67 7.29
CA SER A 165 10.38 1.11 6.97
C SER A 165 9.51 0.92 8.18
N ILE A 166 10.07 0.49 9.32
CA ILE A 166 9.32 0.33 10.57
C ILE A 166 8.91 1.71 11.09
N ILE A 167 9.86 2.65 11.11
CA ILE A 167 9.60 4.03 11.55
C ILE A 167 8.53 4.67 10.67
N ALA A 168 8.70 4.67 9.35
CA ALA A 168 7.75 5.27 8.43
C ALA A 168 6.40 4.54 8.44
N GLY A 169 6.41 3.21 8.58
CA GLY A 169 5.21 2.38 8.69
C GLY A 169 4.32 2.75 9.88
N ILE A 170 4.91 3.22 10.97
CA ILE A 170 4.17 3.63 12.18
C ILE A 170 3.90 5.14 12.17
N LEU A 171 4.90 5.96 11.84
CA LEU A 171 4.77 7.41 11.92
C LEU A 171 3.86 8.00 10.84
N LEU A 172 3.86 7.46 9.61
CA LEU A 172 3.07 8.05 8.53
C LEU A 172 1.55 7.98 8.80
N PRO A 173 0.96 6.84 9.25
CA PRO A 173 -0.43 6.81 9.66
C PRO A 173 -0.76 7.76 10.82
N ILE A 174 0.11 7.86 11.83
CA ILE A 174 -0.09 8.73 13.00
C ILE A 174 -0.07 10.20 12.59
N LEU A 175 0.92 10.59 11.77
CA LEU A 175 1.03 11.95 11.25
C LEU A 175 -0.13 12.28 10.32
N GLY A 176 -0.55 11.34 9.46
CA GLY A 176 -1.68 11.49 8.58
C GLY A 176 -2.97 11.77 9.33
N TYR A 177 -3.26 10.97 10.36
CA TYR A 177 -4.41 11.19 11.24
C TYR A 177 -4.34 12.57 11.91
N TRP A 178 -3.19 12.95 12.48
CA TRP A 178 -3.03 14.27 13.10
C TRP A 178 -3.21 15.43 12.11
N LEU A 179 -2.66 15.31 10.90
CA LEU A 179 -2.79 16.32 9.83
C LEU A 179 -4.22 16.45 9.32
N ALA A 180 -5.01 15.38 9.35
CA ALA A 180 -6.41 15.41 8.92
C ALA A 180 -7.28 16.31 9.84
N TYR A 181 -6.99 16.35 11.14
CA TYR A 181 -7.77 17.10 12.13
C TYR A 181 -7.14 18.45 12.56
N THR A 182 -5.94 18.78 12.10
CA THR A 182 -5.30 20.05 12.47
C THR A 182 -5.93 21.24 11.74
N SER A 183 -6.36 22.26 12.51
CA SER A 183 -6.90 23.52 12.00
C SER A 183 -5.82 24.60 11.79
N ASN A 184 -4.56 24.30 12.12
CA ASN A 184 -3.47 25.27 12.01
C ASN A 184 -3.17 25.59 10.53
N PRO A 185 -3.27 26.85 10.08
CA PRO A 185 -3.06 27.24 8.68
C PRO A 185 -1.70 26.82 8.11
N TRP A 186 -0.66 26.77 8.95
CA TRP A 186 0.70 26.39 8.55
C TRP A 186 0.83 24.92 8.15
N PHE A 187 0.02 24.05 8.75
CA PHE A 187 0.08 22.59 8.53
C PHE A 187 -1.12 22.07 7.73
N SER A 188 -2.20 22.86 7.60
CA SER A 188 -3.44 22.42 6.96
C SER A 188 -3.30 22.10 5.46
N TRP A 189 -2.26 22.60 4.78
CA TRP A 189 -2.00 22.22 3.39
C TRP A 189 -1.33 20.84 3.26
N MET A 190 -0.62 20.38 4.30
CA MET A 190 0.10 19.10 4.26
C MET A 190 -0.85 17.89 4.26
N LYS A 191 -2.09 18.06 4.70
CA LYS A 191 -3.13 17.01 4.64
C LYS A 191 -3.38 16.52 3.21
N TYR A 192 -3.19 17.37 2.20
CA TYR A 192 -3.38 17.00 0.79
C TYR A 192 -2.25 16.13 0.23
N VAL A 193 -1.13 16.01 0.95
CA VAL A 193 -0.02 15.12 0.57
C VAL A 193 -0.21 13.72 1.16
N ASP A 194 -0.99 13.60 2.24
CA ASP A 194 -1.25 12.32 2.89
C ASP A 194 -2.33 11.54 2.12
N PRO A 195 -2.02 10.34 1.59
CA PRO A 195 -3.01 9.51 0.90
C PRO A 195 -4.21 9.15 1.78
N ASN A 196 -4.03 9.05 3.11
CA ASN A 196 -5.14 8.67 4.00
C ASN A 196 -6.23 9.75 4.07
N TYR A 197 -5.88 11.02 3.79
CA TYR A 197 -6.84 12.12 3.76
C TYR A 197 -7.95 11.92 2.71
N TYR A 198 -7.59 11.36 1.55
CA TYR A 198 -8.54 11.09 0.46
C TYR A 198 -9.30 9.78 0.64
N LEU A 199 -8.94 8.95 1.63
CA LEU A 199 -9.64 7.70 1.93
C LEU A 199 -10.91 7.92 2.76
N VAL A 200 -10.89 8.94 3.62
CA VAL A 200 -12.03 9.28 4.51
C VAL A 200 -13.14 10.02 3.76
N ARG A 201 -12.87 10.51 2.54
CA ARG A 201 -13.83 11.24 1.71
C ARG A 201 -14.45 10.30 0.68
N GLU A 202 -15.77 10.30 0.58
CA GLU A 202 -16.52 9.55 -0.44
C GLU A 202 -16.56 10.27 -1.80
N ASP A 203 -15.50 11.01 -2.13
CA ASP A 203 -15.41 11.80 -3.37
C ASP A 203 -14.40 11.16 -4.34
N TYR A 204 -14.54 11.45 -5.64
CA TYR A 204 -13.57 11.07 -6.69
C TYR A 204 -12.15 11.66 -6.52
N THR A 205 -11.91 12.40 -5.43
CA THR A 205 -10.58 12.93 -5.05
C THR A 205 -9.55 11.82 -4.80
N PHE A 206 -9.97 10.57 -4.55
CA PHE A 206 -9.06 9.43 -4.45
C PHE A 206 -8.21 9.21 -5.71
N LEU A 207 -8.62 9.72 -6.87
CA LEU A 207 -7.81 9.69 -8.10
C LEU A 207 -6.46 10.41 -7.93
N LEU A 208 -6.37 11.39 -7.02
CA LEU A 208 -5.12 12.07 -6.69
C LEU A 208 -4.08 11.10 -6.09
N MET A 209 -4.50 10.05 -5.39
CA MET A 209 -3.58 9.03 -4.89
C MET A 209 -2.81 8.36 -6.05
N TYR A 210 -3.47 8.10 -7.19
CA TYR A 210 -2.79 7.53 -8.34
C TYR A 210 -1.78 8.51 -8.98
N VAL A 211 -2.09 9.81 -8.93
CA VAL A 211 -1.19 10.86 -9.39
C VAL A 211 0.04 10.94 -8.48
N ASP A 212 -0.14 10.90 -7.16
CA ASP A 212 0.94 10.89 -6.17
C ASP A 212 1.82 9.65 -6.33
N ALA A 213 1.23 8.47 -6.51
CA ALA A 213 1.95 7.24 -6.79
C ALA A 213 2.81 7.36 -8.06
N PHE A 214 2.26 7.97 -9.12
CA PHE A 214 2.99 8.21 -10.36
C PHE A 214 4.16 9.18 -10.17
N ILE A 215 3.97 10.27 -9.43
CA ILE A 215 5.04 11.24 -9.10
C ILE A 215 6.15 10.56 -8.31
N LEU A 216 5.82 9.78 -7.27
CA LEU A 216 6.80 9.04 -6.47
C LEU A 216 7.59 8.03 -7.30
N LEU A 217 6.94 7.36 -8.25
CA LEU A 217 7.59 6.43 -9.16
C LEU A 217 8.54 7.13 -10.15
N LEU A 218 8.14 8.31 -10.66
CA LEU A 218 9.02 9.15 -11.48
C LEU A 218 10.25 9.60 -10.69
N LEU A 219 10.07 10.03 -9.44
CA LEU A 219 11.19 10.37 -8.55
C LEU A 219 12.11 9.17 -8.37
N SER A 220 11.57 7.99 -8.08
CA SER A 220 12.35 6.76 -7.93
C SER A 220 13.18 6.46 -9.18
N TYR A 221 12.59 6.61 -10.36
CA TYR A 221 13.32 6.48 -11.62
C TYR A 221 14.45 7.51 -11.76
N VAL A 222 14.21 8.79 -11.45
CA VAL A 222 15.22 9.86 -11.54
C VAL A 222 16.40 9.58 -10.61
N PHE A 223 16.13 9.19 -9.36
CA PHE A 223 17.17 8.82 -8.40
C PHE A 223 17.95 7.60 -8.86
N PHE A 224 17.25 6.55 -9.32
CA PHE A 224 17.89 5.35 -9.81
C PHE A 224 18.75 5.60 -11.07
N ARG A 225 18.37 6.56 -11.93
CA ARG A 225 19.18 6.96 -13.09
C ARG A 225 20.48 7.65 -12.70
N ARG A 226 20.50 8.42 -11.60
CA ARG A 226 21.70 9.14 -11.14
C ARG A 226 22.74 8.24 -10.47
N ARG A 227 22.36 7.04 -10.04
CA ARG A 227 23.29 6.11 -9.40
C ARG A 227 24.19 5.43 -10.43
N GLY A 228 25.51 5.50 -10.21
CA GLY A 228 26.46 4.58 -10.83
C GLY A 228 26.32 3.21 -10.17
N CYS A 229 25.99 2.18 -10.95
CA CYS A 229 25.90 0.78 -10.52
C CYS A 229 26.91 -0.05 -11.30
#